data_AF-A0A962U9U4-F1
#
_entry.id   AF-A0A962U9U4-F1
#
_cell.length_a   1.000
_cell.length_b   1.000
_cell.length_c   1.000
_cell.angle_alpha   90.00
_cell.angle_beta   90.00
_cell.angle_gamma   90.00
#
_symmetry.space_group_name_H-M   'P 1'
#
loop_
_entity.id
_entity.type
_entity.pdbx_description
1 polymer ?
#
loop_
_entity_poly.entity_id
_entity_poly.type
_entity_poly.pdbx_seq_one_letter_code
_entity_poly.pdbx_strand_id
1 'polypeptide(L)' 'MKLTGVEVPAETLLKLQPNTVIAVISDEKGEIRTVKVNHDSIAKDEAFLSVASGCFIRINGHLIWVDPCPH' A
#
# COMPACT_ATOMS: atom_id res chain seq x y z
N MET A 1 8.15 -12.74 -2.47
CA MET A 1 8.64 -11.35 -2.50
C MET A 1 9.03 -10.90 -1.10
N LYS A 2 10.11 -10.13 -0.95
CA LYS A 2 10.56 -9.55 0.33
C LYS A 2 10.13 -8.08 0.37
N LEU A 3 8.91 -7.81 0.87
CA LEU A 3 8.45 -6.44 1.10
C LEU A 3 9.32 -5.82 2.19
N THR A 4 10.05 -4.76 1.86
CA THR A 4 10.88 -4.04 2.82
C THR A 4 10.02 -2.92 3.41
N GLY A 5 9.26 -3.23 4.45
CA GLY A 5 8.44 -2.27 5.18
C GLY A 5 9.18 -1.70 6.38
N VAL A 6 9.12 -0.38 6.57
CA VAL A 6 9.60 0.28 7.79
C VAL A 6 8.40 0.77 8.57
N GLU A 7 8.38 0.48 9.88
CA GLU A 7 7.37 0.96 10.80
C GLU A 7 7.48 2.49 10.98
N VAL A 8 6.38 3.21 10.84
CA VAL A 8 6.38 4.69 10.95
C VAL A 8 5.39 5.18 12.01
N PRO A 9 5.75 6.21 12.82
CA PRO A 9 4.83 6.84 13.76
C PRO A 9 3.59 7.43 13.07
N ALA A 10 2.42 7.37 13.71
CA ALA A 10 1.15 7.86 13.16
C ALA A 10 1.18 9.36 12.79
N GLU A 11 1.99 10.16 13.49
CA GLU A 11 2.24 11.57 13.20
C GLU A 11 2.75 11.81 11.76
N THR A 12 3.43 10.81 11.19
CA THR A 12 4.02 10.83 9.84
C THR A 12 2.96 10.78 8.74
N LEU A 13 1.71 10.36 9.06
CA LEU A 13 0.58 10.37 8.13
C LEU A 13 0.29 11.77 7.58
N LEU A 14 0.65 12.82 8.33
CA LEU A 14 0.39 14.22 7.97
C LEU A 14 1.38 14.80 6.94
N LYS A 15 2.48 14.09 6.61
CA LYS A 15 3.53 14.56 5.68
C LYS A 15 3.98 13.46 4.73
N LEU A 16 3.04 12.90 3.98
CA LEU A 16 3.33 11.94 2.91
C LEU A 16 4.21 12.58 1.84
N GLN A 17 5.33 11.93 1.54
CA GLN A 17 6.18 12.32 0.42
C GLN A 17 5.50 11.91 -0.90
N PRO A 18 5.77 12.61 -2.01
CA PRO A 18 5.32 12.17 -3.32
C PRO A 18 5.72 10.71 -3.58
N ASN A 19 4.88 9.96 -4.30
CA ASN A 19 5.13 8.56 -4.68
C ASN A 19 5.31 7.59 -3.51
N THR A 20 4.72 7.88 -2.36
CA THR A 20 4.67 6.92 -1.24
C THR A 20 3.24 6.55 -0.89
N VAL A 21 3.06 5.27 -0.56
CA VAL A 21 1.83 4.73 0.02
C VAL A 21 2.10 4.42 1.47
N ILE A 22 1.11 4.65 2.33
CA ILE A 22 1.15 4.16 3.70
C ILE A 22 0.05 3.12 3.86
N ALA A 23 0.43 1.93 4.31
CA ALA A 23 -0.50 0.89 4.74
C ALA A 23 -0.60 0.93 6.27
N VAL A 24 -1.81 1.10 6.79
CA VAL A 24 -2.11 0.99 8.21
C VAL A 24 -2.88 -0.30 8.41
N ILE A 25 -2.32 -1.24 9.16
CA ILE A 25 -2.89 -2.57 9.39
C ILE A 25 -3.11 -2.72 10.88
N SER A 26 -4.36 -2.94 11.29
CA SER A 26 -4.67 -3.39 12.65
C SER A 26 -4.84 -4.90 12.63
N ASP A 27 -4.22 -5.59 13.58
CA ASP A 27 -4.50 -7.01 13.79
C ASP A 27 -5.73 -7.23 14.68
N GLU A 28 -6.06 -8.51 14.89
CA GLU A 28 -7.19 -8.97 15.72
C GLU A 28 -7.09 -8.57 17.20
N LYS A 29 -5.90 -8.20 17.67
CA LYS A 29 -5.63 -7.75 19.04
C LYS A 29 -5.65 -6.22 19.16
N GLY A 30 -5.82 -5.52 18.04
CA GLY A 30 -5.80 -4.07 17.98
C GLY A 30 -4.38 -3.49 17.90
N GLU A 31 -3.34 -4.30 17.65
CA GLU A 31 -2.02 -3.76 17.38
C GLU A 31 -1.99 -3.12 15.99
N ILE A 32 -1.56 -1.86 15.93
CA ILE A 32 -1.48 -1.09 14.69
C ILE A 32 -0.05 -1.13 14.18
N ARG A 33 0.12 -1.62 12.94
CA ARG A 33 1.37 -1.55 12.18
C ARG A 33 1.18 -0.57 11.04
N THR A 34 2.04 0.43 10.97
CA THR A 34 2.03 1.39 9.87
C THR A 34 3.27 1.20 9.03
N VAL A 35 3.10 0.92 7.74
CA VAL A 35 4.19 0.65 6.81
C VAL A 35 4.21 1.71 5.73
N LYS A 36 5.37 2.33 5.52
CA LYS A 36 5.59 3.22 4.38
C LYS A 36 6.21 2.45 3.21
N VAL A 37 5.57 2.52 2.05
CA VAL A 37 5.97 1.82 0.83
C VAL A 37 6.29 2.84 -0.25
N ASN A 38 7.44 2.69 -0.90
CA ASN A 38 7.79 3.46 -2.09
C ASN A 38 7.04 2.88 -3.30
N HIS A 39 6.33 3.70 -4.09
CA HIS A 39 5.70 3.26 -5.34
C HIS A 39 6.63 2.44 -6.23
N ASP A 40 7.92 2.81 -6.30
CA ASP A 40 8.88 2.12 -7.15
C ASP A 40 9.19 0.68 -6.72
N SER A 41 8.95 0.36 -5.45
CA SER A 41 9.11 -0.99 -4.91
C SER A 41 7.93 -1.92 -5.19
N ILE A 42 6.81 -1.38 -5.66
CA ILE A 42 5.62 -2.15 -6.03
C ILE A 42 5.80 -2.65 -7.46
N ALA A 43 5.67 -3.97 -7.67
CA ALA A 43 5.76 -4.55 -9.00
C ALA A 43 4.70 -3.96 -9.94
N LYS A 44 5.08 -3.80 -11.20
CA LYS A 44 4.14 -3.36 -12.25
C LYS A 44 3.15 -4.48 -12.51
N ASP A 45 1.91 -4.10 -12.80
CA ASP A 45 0.84 -5.02 -13.18
C ASP A 45 0.46 -6.06 -12.10
N GLU A 46 0.98 -5.94 -10.89
CA GLU A 46 0.58 -6.71 -9.72
C GLU A 46 -0.29 -5.85 -8.79
N ALA A 47 -1.25 -6.49 -8.13
CA ALA A 47 -2.05 -5.84 -7.11
C ALA A 47 -1.23 -5.59 -5.84
N PHE A 48 -1.13 -4.33 -5.45
CA PHE A 48 -0.48 -3.88 -4.22
C PHE A 48 -1.33 -4.21 -2.99
N LEU A 49 -2.63 -3.99 -3.08
CA LEU A 49 -3.61 -4.30 -2.05
C LEU A 49 -4.90 -4.72 -2.73
N SER A 50 -5.37 -5.92 -2.42
CA SER A 50 -6.65 -6.44 -2.90
C SER A 50 -7.61 -6.67 -1.75
N VAL A 51 -8.84 -6.22 -1.93
CA VAL A 51 -9.98 -6.48 -1.05
C VAL A 51 -11.13 -7.05 -1.88
N ALA A 52 -12.19 -7.52 -1.22
CA ALA A 52 -13.29 -8.21 -1.90
C ALA A 52 -13.94 -7.39 -3.04
N SER A 53 -13.89 -6.06 -2.96
CA SER A 53 -14.52 -5.13 -3.91
C SER A 53 -13.51 -4.34 -4.76
N GLY A 54 -12.30 -4.85 -4.99
CA GLY A 54 -11.32 -4.18 -5.84
C GLY A 54 -9.90 -4.20 -5.32
N CYS A 55 -9.00 -3.59 -6.07
CA CYS A 55 -7.59 -3.54 -5.72
C CYS A 55 -6.88 -2.28 -6.23
N PHE A 56 -5.73 -1.99 -5.62
CA PHE A 56 -4.78 -1.01 -6.14
C PHE A 56 -3.75 -1.71 -7.03
N ILE A 57 -3.68 -1.33 -8.31
CA ILE A 57 -2.71 -1.85 -9.28
C ILE A 57 -1.78 -0.73 -9.73
N ARG A 58 -0.51 -1.08 -9.99
CA ARG A 58 0.45 -0.16 -10.57
C ARG A 58 0.39 -0.19 -12.10
N ILE A 59 -0.28 0.80 -12.70
CA ILE A 59 -0.40 0.97 -14.16
C ILE A 59 0.41 2.19 -14.59
N ASN A 60 1.34 2.02 -15.54
CA ASN A 60 2.23 3.08 -16.03
C ASN A 60 2.98 3.84 -14.91
N GLY A 61 3.31 3.16 -13.81
CA GLY A 61 4.00 3.76 -12.66
C GLY A 61 3.10 4.45 -11.64
N HIS A 62 1.80 4.58 -11.93
CA HIS A 62 0.80 5.16 -11.04
C HIS A 62 0.01 4.06 -10.32
N LEU A 63 -0.32 4.29 -9.04
CA LEU A 63 -1.22 3.41 -8.29
C LEU A 63 -2.66 3.80 -8.60
N ILE A 64 -3.44 2.89 -9.15
CA ILE A 64 -4.82 3.11 -9.60
C ILE A 64 -5.74 2.12 -8.89
N TRP A 65 -6.86 2.62 -8.35
CA TRP A 65 -7.94 1.78 -7.83
C TRP A 65 -8.75 1.20 -8.98
N VAL A 66 -8.97 -0.12 -8.98
CA VAL A 66 -9.79 -0.84 -9.95
C VAL A 66 -10.78 -1.76 -9.24
N ASP A 67 -12.03 -1.74 -9.69
CA ASP A 67 -13.13 -2.59 -9.22
C ASP A 67 -13.99 -3.03 -10.42
N PRO A 68 -14.05 -4.33 -10.77
CA PRO A 68 -13.43 -5.47 -10.06
C PRO A 68 -11.92 -5.52 -10.24
N CYS A 69 -11.21 -6.18 -9.31
CA CYS A 69 -9.78 -6.42 -9.44
C CYS A 69 -9.51 -7.37 -10.64
N PRO A 70 -8.76 -6.94 -11.67
CA PRO A 70 -8.39 -7.81 -12.78
C PRO A 70 -7.42 -8.89 -12.29
N HIS A 71 -7.70 -10.13 -12.69
CA HIS A 71 -7.02 -11.35 -12.25
C HIS A 71 -5.49 -11.32 -12.46
#